data_AF-A0A965VTW1-F1
#
_entry.id   AF-A0A965VTW1-F1
#
_cell.length_a   1.000
_cell.length_b   1.000
_cell.length_c   1.000
_cell.angle_alpha   90.00
_cell.angle_beta   90.00
_cell.angle_gamma   90.00
#
_symmetry.space_group_name_H-M   'P 1'
#
loop_
_entity.id
_entity.type
_entity.pdbx_description
1 polymer ?
#
loop_
_entity_poly.entity_id
_entity_poly.type
_entity_poly.pdbx_seq_one_letter_code
_entity_poly.pdbx_strand_id
1 'polypeptide(L)' 'MFDPATWTVTYVVYEKSGSACAIIDSVLDYDPKSGRTSHQSADKVIEFVKTNHLKVEWILETHAHADHLSAASYLKQHL' A
#
# COMPACT_ATOMS: atom_id res chain seq x y z
N MET A 1 -6.81 4.45 -1.43
CA MET A 1 -6.18 4.89 -2.68
C MET A 1 -6.60 3.91 -3.75
N PHE A 2 -7.09 4.40 -4.88
CA PHE A 2 -7.59 3.55 -5.96
C PHE A 2 -6.53 3.40 -7.05
N ASP A 3 -6.22 2.15 -7.42
CA ASP A 3 -5.40 1.83 -8.59
C ASP A 3 -6.30 1.44 -9.78
N PRO A 4 -6.33 2.24 -10.87
CA PRO A 4 -7.15 1.92 -12.04
C PRO A 4 -6.61 0.76 -12.88
N ALA A 5 -5.34 0.33 -12.71
CA ALA A 5 -4.78 -0.75 -13.50
C ALA A 5 -5.30 -2.13 -13.05
N THR A 6 -5.44 -2.34 -11.74
CA THR A 6 -5.94 -3.60 -11.15
C THR A 6 -7.34 -3.47 -10.54
N TRP A 7 -7.88 -2.25 -10.47
CA TRP A 7 -9.13 -1.91 -9.77
C TRP A 7 -9.08 -2.16 -8.25
N THR A 8 -7.89 -2.29 -7.68
CA THR A 8 -7.69 -2.47 -6.25
C THR A 8 -7.90 -1.16 -5.51
N VAL A 9 -8.47 -1.25 -4.30
CA VAL A 9 -8.53 -0.13 -3.35
C VAL A 9 -7.66 -0.48 -2.15
N THR A 10 -6.53 0.21 -2.00
CA THR A 10 -5.68 0.13 -0.80
C THR A 10 -6.24 1.05 0.28
N TYR A 11 -6.35 0.57 1.51
CA TYR A 11 -6.85 1.35 2.65
C TYR A 11 -5.73 1.69 3.64
N VAL A 12 -5.81 2.88 4.23
CA VAL A 12 -5.08 3.24 5.46
C VAL A 12 -6.13 3.52 6.52
N VAL A 13 -6.21 2.67 7.54
CA VAL A 13 -7.18 2.77 8.63
C VAL A 13 -6.47 3.36 9.85
N TYR A 14 -6.97 4.49 10.34
CA TYR A 14 -6.38 5.25 11.45
C TYR A 14 -7.45 6.09 12.16
N GLU A 15 -7.20 6.46 13.41
CA GLU A 15 -8.14 7.29 14.20
C GLU A 15 -7.95 8.79 13.91
N LYS A 16 -6.70 9.26 14.05
CA LYS A 16 -6.31 10.68 13.87
C LYS A 16 -4.83 10.81 13.53
N SER A 17 -4.39 12.01 13.16
CA SER A 17 -2.96 12.30 12.94
C SER A 17 -2.13 11.92 14.17
N GLY A 18 -0.98 11.29 13.96
CA GLY A 18 -0.11 10.78 15.04
C GLY A 18 -0.50 9.42 15.61
N SER A 19 -1.67 8.87 15.27
CA SER A 19 -2.13 7.57 15.80
C SER A 19 -1.51 6.37 15.09
N ALA A 20 -1.68 5.19 15.69
CA ALA A 20 -1.39 3.93 15.02
C ALA A 20 -2.29 3.74 13.80
N CYS A 21 -1.79 3.08 12.77
CA CYS A 21 -2.57 2.74 11.58
C CYS A 21 -2.31 1.32 11.09
N ALA A 22 -3.26 0.84 10.29
CA ALA A 22 -3.13 -0.37 9.49
C ALA A 22 -3.20 -0.02 8.00
N ILE A 23 -2.35 -0.64 7.19
CA ILE A 23 -2.42 -0.59 5.73
C ILE A 23 -3.01 -1.92 5.26
N ILE A 24 -4.00 -1.87 4.36
CA ILE A 24 -4.73 -3.06 3.88
C ILE A 24 -4.68 -3.11 2.35
N ASP A 25 -4.31 -4.27 1.80
CA ASP A 25 -4.31 -4.61 0.37
C ASP A 25 -3.51 -3.59 -0.46
N SER A 26 -2.21 -3.49 -0.16
CA SER A 26 -1.30 -2.54 -0.81
C SER A 26 -0.82 -3.03 -2.18
N VAL A 27 -0.80 -2.15 -3.18
CA VAL A 27 -0.40 -2.51 -4.56
C VAL A 27 1.07 -2.18 -4.84
N LEU A 28 1.81 -3.17 -5.35
CA LEU A 28 3.06 -3.01 -6.07
C LEU A 28 2.74 -2.99 -7.57
N ASP A 29 2.95 -1.84 -8.21
CA ASP A 29 2.60 -1.68 -9.63
C ASP A 29 3.43 -2.65 -10.48
N TYR A 30 2.77 -3.34 -11.42
CA TYR A 30 3.41 -4.32 -12.28
C TYR A 30 2.94 -4.16 -13.73
N ASP A 31 3.90 -4.05 -14.65
CA ASP A 31 3.64 -4.13 -16.08
C ASP A 31 3.92 -5.55 -16.60
N PRO A 32 2.87 -6.35 -16.88
CA PRO A 32 3.04 -7.72 -17.34
C PRO A 32 3.68 -7.83 -18.73
N LYS A 33 3.67 -6.75 -19.53
CA LYS A 33 4.27 -6.77 -20.88
C LYS A 33 5.79 -6.67 -20.83
N SER A 34 6.34 -6.02 -19.81
CA SER A 34 7.79 -5.81 -19.65
C SER A 34 8.40 -6.51 -18.43
N GLY A 35 7.57 -7.07 -17.54
CA GLY A 35 8.02 -7.70 -16.30
C GLY A 35 8.55 -6.70 -15.27
N ARG A 36 8.28 -5.40 -15.44
CA ARG A 36 8.79 -4.34 -14.56
C ARG A 36 7.83 -4.07 -13.42
N THR A 37 8.39 -3.84 -12.24
CA THR A 37 7.68 -3.32 -11.08
C THR A 37 7.94 -1.82 -10.93
N SER A 38 6.99 -1.10 -10.33
CA SER A 38 7.20 0.28 -9.84
C SER A 38 6.50 0.46 -8.49
N HIS A 39 6.85 1.55 -7.79
CA HIS A 39 6.38 1.79 -6.43
C HIS A 39 5.38 2.96 -6.34
N GLN A 40 4.85 3.45 -7.46
CA GLN A 40 4.01 4.65 -7.48
C GLN A 40 2.78 4.53 -6.57
N SER A 41 2.11 3.38 -6.57
CA SER A 41 0.96 3.14 -5.68
C SER A 41 1.37 3.06 -4.22
N ALA A 42 2.47 2.37 -3.90
CA ALA A 42 2.98 2.24 -2.54
C ALA A 42 3.56 3.56 -1.99
N ASP A 43 4.21 4.37 -2.83
CA ASP A 43 4.79 5.66 -2.45
C ASP A 43 3.70 6.67 -2.07
N LYS A 44 2.54 6.62 -2.71
CA LYS A 44 1.36 7.40 -2.27
C LYS A 44 0.92 7.02 -0.86
N VAL A 45 0.97 5.73 -0.52
CA VAL A 45 0.67 5.24 0.84
C VAL A 45 1.70 5.77 1.84
N ILE A 46 2.98 5.68 1.51
CA ILE A 46 4.08 6.20 2.33
C ILE A 46 3.92 7.71 2.57
N GLU A 47 3.65 8.47 1.51
CA GLU A 47 3.43 9.91 1.58
C GLU A 47 2.27 10.26 2.51
N PHE A 48 1.14 9.57 2.36
CA PHE A 48 -0.03 9.77 3.21
C PHE A 48 0.27 9.47 4.69
N VAL A 49 0.93 8.34 4.96
CA VAL A 49 1.32 7.93 6.32
C VAL A 49 2.24 8.97 6.96
N LYS A 50 3.28 9.40 6.25
CA LYS A 50 4.24 10.40 6.74
C LYS A 50 3.60 11.77 6.95
N THR A 51 2.75 12.21 6.03
CA THR A 51 2.04 13.49 6.12
C THR A 51 1.10 13.55 7.32
N ASN A 52 0.47 12.42 7.68
CA ASN A 52 -0.41 12.33 8.84
C ASN A 52 0.32 11.86 10.11
N HIS A 53 1.66 11.79 10.10
CA HIS A 53 2.49 11.34 11.22
C HIS A 53 2.05 9.99 11.81
N LEU A 54 1.51 9.09 10.98
CA LEU A 54 0.93 7.83 11.47
C LEU A 54 2.03 6.82 11.79
N LYS A 55 1.78 5.97 12.78
CA LYS A 55 2.65 4.84 13.13
C LYS A 55 2.07 3.56 12.56
N VAL A 56 2.75 2.96 11.58
CA VAL A 56 2.30 1.70 10.98
C VAL A 56 2.55 0.56 11.96
N GLU A 57 1.48 -0.06 12.47
CA GLU A 57 1.58 -1.25 13.32
C GLU A 57 1.26 -2.53 12.52
N TRP A 58 0.43 -2.41 11.48
CA TRP A 58 -0.05 -3.54 10.70
C TRP A 58 0.00 -3.27 9.20
N ILE A 59 0.48 -4.26 8.47
CA ILE A 59 0.34 -4.35 7.02
C ILE A 59 -0.39 -5.66 6.76
N LEU A 60 -1.64 -5.56 6.34
CA LEU A 60 -2.59 -6.66 6.27
C LEU A 60 -2.95 -6.95 4.82
N GLU A 61 -3.09 -8.23 4.52
CA GLU A 61 -3.64 -8.71 3.27
C GLU A 61 -4.96 -9.43 3.60
N THR A 62 -6.03 -9.07 2.91
CA THR A 62 -7.33 -9.73 3.10
C THR A 62 -7.30 -11.18 2.62
N HIS A 63 -6.49 -11.46 1.58
CA HIS A 63 -6.26 -12.79 1.04
C HIS A 63 -4.96 -12.83 0.19
N ALA A 64 -4.64 -13.99 -0.38
CA ALA A 64 -3.64 -14.08 -1.44
C ALA A 64 -4.26 -13.59 -2.76
N HIS A 65 -3.97 -12.34 -3.13
CA HIS A 65 -4.55 -11.67 -4.29
C HIS A 65 -4.11 -12.31 -5.61
N ALA A 66 -5.01 -12.34 -6.59
CA ALA A 66 -4.77 -12.89 -7.92
C ALA A 66 -4.69 -11.81 -9.01
N ASP A 67 -5.10 -10.60 -8.69
CA ASP A 67 -5.27 -9.44 -9.58
C ASP A 67 -4.14 -8.40 -9.48
N HIS A 68 -3.38 -8.39 -8.39
CA HIS A 68 -2.26 -7.48 -8.18
C HIS A 68 -1.13 -8.12 -7.36
N LEU A 69 0.06 -7.51 -7.40
CA LEU A 69 1.16 -7.87 -6.51
C LEU A 69 1.09 -7.02 -5.25
N SER A 70 1.29 -7.65 -4.08
CA SER A 70 1.32 -6.91 -2.80
C SER A 70 2.59 -6.07 -2.67
N ALA A 71 2.45 -4.84 -2.18
CA ALA A 71 3.55 -3.97 -1.78
C ALA A 71 3.97 -4.12 -0.30
N ALA A 72 3.43 -5.11 0.43
CA ALA A 72 3.62 -5.21 1.88
C ALA A 72 5.10 -5.24 2.32
N SER A 73 5.95 -5.98 1.58
CA SER A 73 7.38 -6.07 1.88
C SER A 73 8.11 -4.73 1.64
N TYR A 74 7.74 -4.00 0.59
CA TYR A 74 8.30 -2.68 0.31
C TYR A 74 7.89 -1.68 1.39
N LEU A 75 6.60 -1.65 1.76
CA LEU A 75 6.10 -0.76 2.81
C LEU A 75 6.77 -1.01 4.16
N LYS A 76 6.95 -2.28 4.56
CA LYS A 76 7.64 -2.66 5.80
C LYS A 76 9.08 -2.15 5.89
N GLN A 77 9.75 -1.96 4.76
CA GLN A 77 11.14 -1.48 4.73
C GLN A 77 11.24 0.05 4.81
N HIS A 78 10.17 0.79 4.48
CA HIS A 78 10.22 2.24 4.28
C HIS A 78 9.37 3.06 5.28
N LEU A 79 8.66 2.38 6.18
CA LEU A 79 7.79 2.94 7.25
C LEU A 79 8.16 2.31 8.59
#